data_AF-A0A143Z284-F1
#
_entry.id   AF-A0A143Z284-F1
#
_cell.length_a   1.000
_cell.length_b   1.000
_cell.length_c   1.000
_cell.angle_alpha   90.00
_cell.angle_beta   90.00
_cell.angle_gamma   90.00
#
_symmetry.space_group_name_H-M   'P 1'
#
loop_
_entity.id
_entity.type
_entity.pdbx_description
1 polymer ?
#
loop_
_entity_poly.entity_id
_entity_poly.type
_entity_poly.pdbx_seq_one_letter_code
_entity_poly.pdbx_strand_id
1 'polypeptide(L)'
;MSKKYEKLAQGIVEQLGGKENITDAYHCQTRLRFKLADESKLNKDKLEALDGVTKYLSNAGVHQVVIGTHVKDVFDEVEKKIDIVSSNDSVPEKKGPVSAFIDFVSGTFQPVIPALSGAGMVKAVLALLVVFKVITNESQTYYMLNLFADGVFFFLPMILAFTVAQKLRCNPILAASVAAMMLHPNWGALVTAGEPVNFFGIIPFRLASYSGSVIPILIVIFCQSYVEKYLRKIIPKSVELVFVPMLTFLLMGTLAFSILGPIGSIIGGYLASFFTFLSVNASWVPAVLIGGFLPIMVMFGLHNGVAPLGVMQMAELGYDSIFGPGALVSNIAQATAAAVVAFRTKDKKIKQLATSGSITAYMGITEPALYGVNLPKKYPLISAMIGGASGGLYAGLTNTHRFATGSSGLPAVLLYIGDDTMKYFWNIIIALIISAVVTAILTYILSFKFEKDEIIGEAPEIKAVILEDTRLNSPVPGSVIPLSEVEDEAFASEALGKGFAVEPSEGKVFAPFDGKVVALFPTKHAVGLVSDAGTEILIHVGLNTVELKGKYFDALVEVGQEVTKGQLLLTFDMKKIQEAGYSTQVPVVVTNTPQYSSVDTIVQGKVSKAEDVLVIKV
;
A
#
# COMPACT_ATOMS: atom_id res chain seq x y z
N MET A 1 27.05 15.07 -1.16
CA MET A 1 27.99 15.61 -2.17
C MET A 1 27.44 15.41 -3.59
N SER A 2 26.17 15.74 -3.87
CA SER A 2 25.50 15.16 -5.06
C SER A 2 25.11 16.15 -6.18
N LYS A 3 25.08 17.47 -5.94
CA LYS A 3 24.73 18.47 -6.96
C LYS A 3 25.71 18.59 -8.14
N LYS A 4 26.91 18.00 -8.05
CA LYS A 4 27.94 18.10 -9.10
C LYS A 4 27.55 17.37 -10.39
N TYR A 5 26.80 16.26 -10.28
CA TYR A 5 26.49 15.38 -11.42
C TYR A 5 25.02 15.42 -11.85
N GLU A 6 24.22 16.30 -11.27
CA GLU A 6 22.78 16.42 -11.53
C GLU A 6 22.47 16.72 -13.00
N LYS A 7 23.26 17.61 -13.63
CA LYS A 7 23.15 17.93 -15.07
C LYS A 7 23.51 16.75 -15.97
N LEU A 8 24.55 16.00 -15.60
CA LEU A 8 25.00 14.82 -16.34
C LEU A 8 23.95 13.71 -16.24
N ALA A 9 23.45 13.44 -15.04
CA ALA A 9 22.38 12.47 -14.81
C ALA A 9 21.10 12.82 -15.60
N GLN A 10 20.70 14.10 -15.59
CA GLN A 10 19.56 14.57 -16.37
C GLN A 10 19.78 14.38 -17.88
N GLY A 11 20.95 14.79 -18.40
CA GLY A 11 21.29 14.59 -19.81
C GLY A 11 21.26 13.11 -20.21
N ILE A 12 21.76 12.22 -19.35
CA ILE A 12 21.73 10.77 -19.60
C ILE A 12 20.29 10.26 -19.69
N VAL A 13 19.41 10.61 -18.75
CA VAL A 13 18.01 10.16 -18.74
C VAL A 13 17.24 10.70 -19.95
N GLU A 14 17.45 11.96 -20.33
CA GLU A 14 16.83 12.56 -21.51
C GLU A 14 17.25 11.86 -22.81
N GLN A 15 18.55 11.59 -22.99
CA GLN A 15 19.04 10.92 -24.21
C GLN A 15 18.71 9.42 -24.25
N LEU A 16 18.30 8.81 -23.14
CA LEU A 16 17.76 7.44 -23.09
C LEU A 16 16.27 7.35 -23.44
N GLY A 17 15.62 8.47 -23.81
CA GLY A 17 14.19 8.50 -24.15
C GLY A 17 13.28 8.89 -22.99
N GLY A 18 13.84 9.44 -21.90
CA GLY A 18 13.11 9.86 -20.71
C GLY A 18 12.92 8.74 -19.68
N LYS A 19 12.43 9.13 -18.50
CA LYS A 19 12.24 8.21 -17.35
C LYS A 19 11.33 7.01 -17.67
N GLU A 20 10.33 7.22 -18.52
CA GLU A 20 9.34 6.20 -18.89
C GLU A 20 9.90 5.13 -19.84
N ASN A 21 11.03 5.42 -20.49
CA ASN A 21 11.68 4.47 -21.40
C ASN A 21 12.67 3.54 -20.69
N ILE A 22 13.04 3.83 -19.43
CA ILE A 22 14.06 3.07 -18.69
C ILE A 22 13.36 2.04 -17.80
N THR A 23 13.51 0.76 -18.14
CA THR A 23 12.88 -0.35 -17.39
C THR A 23 13.72 -0.86 -16.24
N ASP A 24 15.05 -0.73 -16.35
CA ASP A 24 16.01 -1.22 -15.36
C ASP A 24 17.29 -0.39 -15.43
N ALA A 25 17.90 -0.08 -14.29
CA ALA A 25 19.13 0.70 -14.21
C ALA A 25 20.03 0.17 -13.09
N TYR A 26 21.29 -0.07 -13.40
CA TYR A 26 22.30 -0.51 -12.43
C TYR A 26 23.68 -0.05 -12.89
N HIS A 27 24.69 -0.19 -12.03
CA HIS A 27 26.05 0.26 -12.39
C HIS A 27 27.11 -0.75 -11.96
N CYS A 28 28.25 -0.71 -12.65
CA CYS A 28 29.49 -1.35 -12.19
C CYS A 28 30.48 -0.29 -11.70
N GLN A 29 31.79 -0.57 -11.69
CA GLN A 29 32.80 0.39 -11.21
C GLN A 29 33.09 1.55 -12.17
N THR A 30 32.76 1.41 -13.46
CA THR A 30 33.07 2.45 -14.47
C THR A 30 31.92 2.76 -15.43
N ARG A 31 30.81 2.01 -15.37
CA ARG A 31 29.72 2.10 -16.36
C ARG A 31 28.35 2.07 -15.70
N LEU A 32 27.47 2.94 -16.18
CA LEU A 32 26.03 2.83 -15.97
C LEU A 32 25.46 1.85 -16.99
N ARG A 33 24.44 1.11 -16.61
CA ARG A 33 23.79 0.09 -17.44
C ARG A 33 22.29 0.28 -17.37
N PHE A 34 21.66 0.29 -18.53
CA PHE A 34 20.24 0.54 -18.68
C PHE A 34 19.62 -0.53 -19.58
N LYS A 35 18.41 -0.96 -19.22
CA LYS A 35 17.50 -1.63 -20.14
C LYS A 35 16.41 -0.64 -20.52
N LEU A 36 16.08 -0.61 -21.81
CA LEU A 36 15.09 0.31 -22.36
C LEU A 36 13.87 -0.47 -22.85
N ALA A 37 12.69 0.14 -22.72
CA ALA A 37 11.44 -0.40 -23.26
C ALA A 37 11.37 -0.25 -24.78
N ASP A 38 11.88 0.87 -25.30
CA ASP A 38 11.89 1.20 -26.71
C ASP A 38 13.26 1.77 -27.11
N GLU A 39 14.04 0.99 -27.86
CA GLU A 39 15.37 1.38 -28.34
C GLU A 39 15.32 2.52 -29.35
N SER A 40 14.18 2.79 -30.00
CA SER A 40 14.07 3.85 -31.02
C SER A 40 14.15 5.27 -30.43
N LYS A 41 13.86 5.41 -29.13
CA LYS A 41 13.90 6.69 -28.40
C LYS A 41 15.29 7.03 -27.86
N LEU A 42 16.26 6.11 -27.99
CA LEU A 42 17.64 6.33 -27.60
C LEU A 42 18.36 7.22 -28.61
N ASN A 43 18.98 8.30 -28.14
CA ASN A 43 19.87 9.13 -28.95
C ASN A 43 21.35 8.88 -28.60
N LYS A 44 21.95 7.89 -29.26
CA LYS A 44 23.33 7.46 -29.00
C LYS A 44 24.35 8.59 -29.18
N ASP A 45 24.28 9.32 -30.29
CA ASP A 45 25.31 10.31 -30.64
C ASP A 45 25.31 11.49 -29.66
N LYS A 46 24.12 11.92 -29.22
CA LYS A 46 23.99 12.95 -28.18
C LYS A 46 24.39 12.45 -26.79
N LEU A 47 24.18 11.17 -26.50
CA LEU A 47 24.57 10.55 -25.24
C LEU A 47 26.10 10.44 -25.10
N GLU A 48 26.82 10.11 -26.18
CA GLU A 48 28.29 10.12 -26.20
C GLU A 48 28.90 11.53 -26.17
N ALA A 49 28.15 12.55 -26.62
CA ALA A 49 28.59 13.94 -26.61
C ALA A 49 28.46 14.64 -25.24
N LEU A 50 27.86 13.98 -24.23
CA LEU A 50 27.72 14.56 -22.89
C LEU A 50 29.06 14.65 -22.16
N ASP A 51 29.35 15.81 -21.57
CA ASP A 51 30.55 16.02 -20.76
C ASP A 51 30.54 15.13 -19.51
N GLY A 52 31.45 14.16 -19.47
CA GLY A 52 31.50 13.09 -18.45
C GLY A 52 31.10 11.70 -18.96
N VAL A 53 30.66 11.57 -20.22
CA VAL A 53 30.51 10.27 -20.91
C VAL A 53 31.71 10.03 -21.81
N THR A 54 32.48 8.98 -21.52
CA THR A 54 33.66 8.63 -22.33
C THR A 54 33.28 7.80 -23.56
N LYS A 55 32.27 6.94 -23.42
CA LYS A 55 31.86 6.00 -24.48
C LYS A 55 30.49 5.41 -24.19
N TYR A 56 29.75 5.10 -25.24
CA TYR A 56 28.55 4.28 -25.17
C TYR A 56 28.80 2.91 -25.79
N LEU A 57 28.22 1.87 -25.18
CA LEU A 57 28.28 0.49 -25.68
C LEU A 57 26.89 -0.14 -25.60
N SER A 58 26.48 -0.89 -26.61
CA SER A 58 25.29 -1.75 -26.53
C SER A 58 25.72 -3.20 -26.65
N ASN A 59 25.26 -4.07 -25.74
CA ASN A 59 25.51 -5.51 -25.83
C ASN A 59 24.31 -6.29 -25.26
N ALA A 60 23.76 -7.23 -26.03
CA ALA A 60 22.67 -8.11 -25.64
C ALA A 60 21.47 -7.39 -24.97
N GLY A 61 21.01 -6.28 -25.56
CA GLY A 61 19.88 -5.49 -25.04
C GLY A 61 20.17 -4.69 -23.77
N VAL A 62 21.46 -4.54 -23.39
CA VAL A 62 21.90 -3.68 -22.28
C VAL A 62 22.74 -2.53 -22.82
N HIS A 63 22.27 -1.31 -22.59
CA HIS A 63 22.92 -0.07 -23.00
C HIS A 63 23.83 0.43 -21.87
N GLN A 64 25.11 0.62 -22.16
CA GLN A 64 26.14 0.95 -21.19
C GLN A 64 26.74 2.33 -21.48
N VAL A 65 26.74 3.20 -20.48
CA VAL A 65 27.34 4.53 -20.52
C VAL A 65 28.60 4.53 -19.67
N VAL A 66 29.76 4.69 -20.30
CA VAL A 66 31.07 4.69 -19.62
C VAL A 66 31.33 6.08 -19.05
N ILE A 67 31.39 6.17 -17.71
CA ILE A 67 31.60 7.42 -16.96
C ILE A 67 33.00 7.45 -16.33
N GLY A 68 33.54 6.29 -15.96
CA GLY A 68 34.78 6.17 -15.18
C GLY A 68 34.51 6.11 -13.67
N THR A 69 35.50 6.49 -12.86
CA THR A 69 35.53 6.23 -11.40
C THR A 69 34.44 6.95 -10.59
N HIS A 70 33.70 7.87 -11.19
CA HIS A 70 32.61 8.64 -10.56
C HIS A 70 31.22 8.07 -10.83
N VAL A 71 31.14 6.89 -11.47
CA VAL A 71 29.88 6.27 -11.89
C VAL A 71 28.85 6.14 -10.77
N LYS A 72 29.27 5.85 -9.53
CA LYS A 72 28.36 5.73 -8.39
C LYS A 72 27.68 7.07 -8.08
N ASP A 73 28.46 8.16 -8.06
CA ASP A 73 27.95 9.49 -7.76
C ASP A 73 26.99 9.98 -8.86
N VAL A 74 27.20 9.54 -10.11
CA VAL A 74 26.28 9.81 -11.23
C VAL A 74 25.03 8.92 -11.14
N PHE A 75 25.19 7.65 -10.76
CA PHE A 75 24.06 6.72 -10.58
C PHE A 75 23.10 7.19 -9.49
N ASP A 76 23.61 7.65 -8.34
CA ASP A 76 22.80 8.17 -7.23
C ASP A 76 21.92 9.38 -7.67
N GLU A 77 22.34 10.14 -8.70
CA GLU A 77 21.56 11.24 -9.27
C GLU A 77 20.60 10.78 -10.38
N VAL A 78 20.98 9.76 -11.15
CA VAL A 78 20.12 9.12 -12.15
C VAL A 78 18.95 8.41 -11.48
N GLU A 79 19.19 7.69 -10.37
CA GLU A 79 18.18 6.96 -9.60
C GLU A 79 17.07 7.88 -9.09
N LYS A 80 17.40 9.13 -8.70
CA LYS A 80 16.40 10.14 -8.29
C LYS A 80 15.52 10.64 -9.43
N LYS A 81 15.93 10.44 -10.68
CA LYS A 81 15.27 10.98 -11.88
C LYS A 81 14.49 9.91 -12.65
N ILE A 82 14.58 8.65 -12.24
CA ILE A 82 13.87 7.52 -12.85
C ILE A 82 12.92 6.89 -11.82
N ASP A 83 11.67 6.66 -12.21
CA ASP A 83 10.66 6.01 -11.35
C ASP A 83 10.79 4.48 -11.41
N ILE A 84 12.01 3.96 -11.30
CA ILE A 84 12.20 2.51 -11.17
C ILE A 84 11.86 2.19 -9.72
N VAL A 85 10.84 1.33 -9.54
CA VAL A 85 10.33 0.89 -8.24
C VAL A 85 11.40 0.06 -7.52
N SER A 86 12.38 0.74 -6.94
CA SER A 86 13.05 0.33 -5.72
C SER A 86 12.13 0.76 -4.58
N SER A 87 11.31 -0.18 -4.11
CA SER A 87 10.42 -0.03 -2.98
C SER A 87 11.10 0.68 -1.79
N ASN A 88 10.44 1.74 -1.28
CA ASN A 88 10.70 2.48 -0.04
C ASN A 88 11.70 3.66 -0.06
N ASP A 89 11.38 4.75 -0.77
CA ASP A 89 11.83 6.09 -0.33
C ASP A 89 10.65 7.09 -0.34
N SER A 90 9.92 7.15 0.77
CA SER A 90 9.16 8.35 1.10
C SER A 90 10.14 9.44 1.52
N VAL A 91 9.98 10.65 0.97
CA VAL A 91 10.69 11.87 1.37
C VAL A 91 10.81 11.94 2.90
N PRO A 92 11.99 12.21 3.49
CA PRO A 92 12.13 12.25 4.94
C PRO A 92 11.43 13.49 5.50
N GLU A 93 10.15 13.34 5.85
CA GLU A 93 9.55 14.17 6.88
C GLU A 93 10.35 14.01 8.18
N LYS A 94 10.47 15.07 8.97
CA LYS A 94 11.05 15.02 10.32
C LYS A 94 10.20 14.13 11.21
N LYS A 95 10.45 12.82 11.15
CA LYS A 95 9.83 11.81 12.00
C LYS A 95 10.44 11.91 13.40
N GLY A 96 9.59 11.87 14.43
CA GLY A 96 10.02 11.78 15.82
C GLY A 96 10.89 10.52 16.07
N PRO A 97 11.60 10.45 17.21
CA PRO A 97 12.54 9.36 17.49
C PRO A 97 11.88 7.97 17.48
N VAL A 98 10.62 7.87 17.92
CA VAL A 98 9.85 6.61 17.91
C VAL A 98 9.48 6.19 16.49
N SER A 99 9.04 7.11 15.63
CA SER A 99 8.69 6.77 14.25
C SER A 99 9.92 6.46 13.40
N ALA A 100 11.06 7.12 13.66
CA ALA A 100 12.34 6.77 13.03
C ALA A 100 12.81 5.35 13.43
N PHE A 101 12.63 4.96 14.69
CA PHE A 101 12.92 3.59 15.13
C PHE A 101 12.00 2.57 14.47
N ILE A 102 10.69 2.83 14.44
CA ILE A 102 9.70 1.97 13.76
C ILE A 102 10.05 1.81 12.28
N ASP A 103 10.36 2.89 11.57
CA ASP A 103 10.74 2.85 10.16
C ASP A 103 12.03 2.05 9.93
N PHE A 104 12.99 2.18 10.84
CA PHE A 104 14.24 1.44 10.76
C PHE A 104 13.96 -0.06 10.89
N VAL A 105 13.28 -0.48 11.95
CA VAL A 105 12.95 -1.90 12.18
C VAL A 105 12.06 -2.46 11.06
N SER A 106 11.05 -1.70 10.62
CA SER A 106 10.17 -2.12 9.52
C SER A 106 10.95 -2.32 8.23
N GLY A 107 11.79 -1.35 7.86
CA GLY A 107 12.57 -1.38 6.63
C GLY A 107 13.64 -2.46 6.58
N THR A 108 14.14 -2.92 7.73
CA THR A 108 15.14 -3.99 7.79
C THR A 108 14.51 -5.38 7.72
N PHE A 109 13.32 -5.57 8.29
CA PHE A 109 12.63 -6.85 8.31
C PHE A 109 11.78 -7.12 7.08
N GLN A 110 11.17 -6.10 6.46
CA GLN A 110 10.29 -6.27 5.30
C GLN A 110 10.87 -7.14 4.17
N PRO A 111 12.13 -6.92 3.71
CA PRO A 111 12.72 -7.75 2.66
C PRO A 111 12.98 -9.21 3.09
N VAL A 112 13.00 -9.48 4.39
CA VAL A 112 13.29 -10.81 4.98
C VAL A 112 12.02 -11.64 5.16
N ILE A 113 10.85 -11.01 5.23
CA ILE A 113 9.56 -11.68 5.46
C ILE A 113 9.29 -12.83 4.48
N PRO A 114 9.49 -12.70 3.14
CA PRO A 114 9.23 -13.81 2.22
C PRO A 114 10.06 -15.05 2.51
N ALA A 115 11.34 -14.89 2.86
CA ALA A 115 12.23 -16.00 3.20
C ALA A 115 11.78 -16.70 4.48
N LEU A 116 11.45 -15.93 5.51
CA LEU A 116 10.92 -16.46 6.78
C LEU A 116 9.57 -17.16 6.61
N SER A 117 8.73 -16.64 5.72
CA SER A 117 7.44 -17.25 5.40
C SER A 117 7.63 -18.60 4.70
N GLY A 118 8.53 -18.67 3.71
CA GLY A 118 8.85 -19.92 3.02
C GLY A 118 9.41 -20.98 3.98
N ALA A 119 10.43 -20.61 4.78
CA ALA A 119 11.02 -21.48 5.77
C ALA A 119 9.99 -21.98 6.81
N GLY A 120 9.16 -21.08 7.31
CA GLY A 120 8.11 -21.41 8.25
C GLY A 120 7.04 -22.35 7.67
N MET A 121 6.65 -22.16 6.41
CA MET A 121 5.72 -23.07 5.72
C MET A 121 6.31 -24.48 5.56
N VAL A 122 7.62 -24.60 5.32
CA VAL A 122 8.30 -25.90 5.31
C VAL A 122 8.25 -26.55 6.70
N LYS A 123 8.45 -25.79 7.80
CA LYS A 123 8.26 -26.32 9.17
C LYS A 123 6.81 -26.75 9.43
N ALA A 124 5.82 -26.04 8.90
CA ALA A 124 4.40 -26.43 9.02
C ALA A 124 4.10 -27.74 8.28
N VAL A 125 4.62 -27.91 7.05
CA VAL A 125 4.51 -29.18 6.32
C VAL A 125 5.21 -30.30 7.07
N LEU A 126 6.41 -30.05 7.60
CA LEU A 126 7.15 -31.00 8.42
C LEU A 126 6.32 -31.47 9.62
N ALA A 127 5.73 -30.54 10.37
CA ALA A 127 4.89 -30.84 11.51
C ALA A 127 3.65 -31.66 11.11
N LEU A 128 3.01 -31.35 9.97
CA LEU A 128 1.92 -32.16 9.44
C LEU A 128 2.34 -33.60 9.11
N LEU A 129 3.50 -33.79 8.48
CA LEU A 129 4.01 -35.12 8.16
C LEU A 129 4.28 -35.94 9.42
N VAL A 130 4.78 -35.32 10.49
CA VAL A 130 5.00 -35.98 11.79
C VAL A 130 3.66 -36.31 12.46
N VAL A 131 2.73 -35.36 12.52
CA VAL A 131 1.41 -35.54 13.14
C VAL A 131 0.61 -36.64 12.45
N PHE A 132 0.61 -36.68 11.12
CA PHE A 132 -0.04 -37.74 10.34
C PHE A 132 0.77 -39.06 10.30
N LYS A 133 1.91 -39.12 11.02
CA LYS A 133 2.79 -40.28 11.10
C LYS A 133 3.32 -40.75 9.73
N VAL A 134 3.45 -39.83 8.77
CA VAL A 134 4.07 -40.08 7.47
C VAL A 134 5.59 -40.18 7.63
N ILE A 135 6.16 -39.38 8.54
CA ILE A 135 7.58 -39.42 8.93
C ILE A 135 7.71 -39.38 10.46
N THR A 136 8.89 -39.71 10.97
CA THR A 136 9.25 -39.56 12.39
C THR A 136 10.35 -38.51 12.58
N ASN A 137 10.46 -37.96 13.79
CA ASN A 137 11.51 -36.97 14.14
C ASN A 137 12.94 -37.52 14.02
N GLU A 138 13.09 -38.84 14.00
CA GLU A 138 14.37 -39.53 13.83
C GLU A 138 14.70 -39.84 12.36
N SER A 139 13.72 -39.69 11.47
CA SER A 139 13.91 -40.02 10.06
C SER A 139 14.87 -39.04 9.37
N GLN A 140 15.67 -39.55 8.43
CA GLN A 140 16.54 -38.70 7.61
C GLN A 140 15.75 -37.66 6.80
N THR A 141 14.53 -38.00 6.36
CA THR A 141 13.63 -37.06 5.68
C THR A 141 13.25 -35.91 6.59
N TYR A 142 12.92 -36.17 7.86
CA TYR A 142 12.66 -35.12 8.84
C TYR A 142 13.88 -34.21 9.00
N TYR A 143 15.06 -34.81 9.19
CA TYR A 143 16.29 -34.05 9.34
C TYR A 143 16.55 -33.11 8.15
N MET A 144 16.40 -33.62 6.91
CA MET A 144 16.63 -32.83 5.70
C MET A 144 15.62 -31.70 5.51
N LEU A 145 14.33 -31.98 5.75
CA LEU A 145 13.28 -30.96 5.64
C LEU A 145 13.42 -29.89 6.73
N ASN A 146 13.76 -30.29 7.96
CA ASN A 146 14.05 -29.35 9.02
C ASN A 146 15.27 -28.49 8.67
N LEU A 147 16.35 -29.07 8.12
CA LEU A 147 17.54 -28.34 7.68
C LEU A 147 17.20 -27.27 6.62
N PHE A 148 16.35 -27.59 5.65
CA PHE A 148 15.93 -26.64 4.61
C PHE A 148 15.20 -25.43 5.20
N ALA A 149 14.31 -25.67 6.16
CA ALA A 149 13.61 -24.60 6.85
C ALA A 149 14.51 -23.82 7.80
N ASP A 150 15.33 -24.52 8.56
CA ASP A 150 16.13 -23.94 9.63
C ASP A 150 17.27 -23.06 9.09
N GLY A 151 17.77 -23.33 7.89
CA GLY A 151 18.80 -22.51 7.26
C GLY A 151 18.47 -21.01 7.23
N VAL A 152 17.22 -20.64 6.98
CA VAL A 152 16.80 -19.22 6.97
C VAL A 152 16.85 -18.61 8.37
N PHE A 153 16.43 -19.35 9.39
CA PHE A 153 16.46 -18.89 10.78
C PHE A 153 17.90 -18.85 11.31
N PHE A 154 18.70 -19.88 11.04
CA PHE A 154 20.11 -19.95 11.45
C PHE A 154 20.92 -18.78 10.88
N PHE A 155 20.77 -18.49 9.58
CA PHE A 155 21.46 -17.41 8.89
C PHE A 155 20.69 -16.07 8.91
N LEU A 156 19.64 -15.95 9.72
CA LEU A 156 18.89 -14.71 9.90
C LEU A 156 19.79 -13.49 10.20
N PRO A 157 20.83 -13.59 11.05
CA PRO A 157 21.73 -12.46 11.26
C PRO A 157 22.41 -12.00 9.96
N MET A 158 22.85 -12.93 9.11
CA MET A 158 23.52 -12.61 7.85
C MET A 158 22.56 -11.95 6.86
N ILE A 159 21.32 -12.45 6.77
CA ILE A 159 20.28 -11.86 5.92
C ILE A 159 19.94 -10.45 6.40
N LEU A 160 19.75 -10.26 7.71
CA LEU A 160 19.51 -8.94 8.31
C LEU A 160 20.69 -7.99 8.11
N ALA A 161 21.94 -8.47 8.19
CA ALA A 161 23.10 -7.62 7.95
C ALA A 161 23.06 -6.97 6.56
N PHE A 162 22.63 -7.74 5.56
CA PHE A 162 22.47 -7.25 4.20
C PHE A 162 21.36 -6.18 4.12
N THR A 163 20.16 -6.45 4.65
CA THR A 163 19.03 -5.52 4.56
C THR A 163 19.23 -4.26 5.39
N VAL A 164 19.87 -4.38 6.55
CA VAL A 164 20.27 -3.23 7.39
C VAL A 164 21.29 -2.36 6.68
N ALA A 165 22.26 -2.97 6.00
CA ALA A 165 23.24 -2.22 5.23
C ALA A 165 22.62 -1.45 4.07
N GLN A 166 21.65 -2.05 3.37
CA GLN A 166 20.85 -1.33 2.36
C GLN A 166 20.12 -0.13 3.00
N LYS A 167 19.45 -0.33 4.14
CA LYS A 167 18.74 0.75 4.84
C LYS A 167 19.66 1.88 5.32
N LEU A 168 20.86 1.55 5.79
CA LEU A 168 21.86 2.51 6.30
C LEU A 168 22.79 3.08 5.22
N ARG A 169 22.62 2.64 3.96
CA ARG A 169 23.43 3.01 2.80
C ARG A 169 24.92 2.72 2.99
N CYS A 170 25.26 1.58 3.59
CA CYS A 170 26.61 1.01 3.62
C CYS A 170 26.69 -0.26 2.76
N ASN A 171 27.89 -0.82 2.54
CA ASN A 171 28.04 -1.90 1.57
C ASN A 171 27.42 -3.22 2.09
N PRO A 172 26.36 -3.76 1.44
CA PRO A 172 25.68 -4.96 1.92
C PRO A 172 26.54 -6.22 1.92
N ILE A 173 27.48 -6.34 0.98
CA ILE A 173 28.40 -7.48 0.91
C ILE A 173 29.40 -7.44 2.06
N LEU A 174 29.92 -6.26 2.41
CA LEU A 174 30.80 -6.11 3.57
C LEU A 174 30.06 -6.41 4.87
N ALA A 175 28.82 -5.94 5.01
CA ALA A 175 27.98 -6.22 6.16
C ALA A 175 27.67 -7.72 6.32
N ALA A 176 27.24 -8.38 5.24
CA ALA A 176 27.01 -9.82 5.23
C ALA A 176 28.30 -10.60 5.57
N SER A 177 29.47 -10.11 5.11
CA SER A 177 30.76 -10.72 5.43
C SER A 177 31.13 -10.58 6.91
N VAL A 178 30.83 -9.44 7.56
CA VAL A 178 31.01 -9.28 9.01
C VAL A 178 30.08 -10.24 9.78
N ALA A 179 28.83 -10.39 9.35
CA ALA A 179 27.93 -11.38 9.93
C ALA A 179 28.44 -12.82 9.72
N ALA A 180 29.04 -13.12 8.56
CA ALA A 180 29.64 -14.42 8.28
C ALA A 180 30.82 -14.73 9.22
N MET A 181 31.59 -13.73 9.64
CA MET A 181 32.62 -13.93 10.67
C MET A 181 31.99 -14.37 11.99
N MET A 182 30.93 -13.69 12.42
CA MET A 182 30.20 -14.01 13.66
C MET A 182 29.57 -15.41 13.64
N LEU A 183 29.21 -15.90 12.45
CA LEU A 183 28.60 -17.22 12.23
C LEU A 183 29.62 -18.29 11.80
N HIS A 184 30.91 -17.98 11.78
CA HIS A 184 31.91 -18.90 11.27
C HIS A 184 32.00 -20.16 12.16
N PRO A 185 32.09 -21.38 11.59
CA PRO A 185 32.14 -22.62 12.37
C PRO A 185 33.26 -22.67 13.41
N ASN A 186 34.44 -22.12 13.08
CA ASN A 186 35.55 -22.01 14.05
C ASN A 186 35.18 -21.17 15.28
N TRP A 187 34.39 -20.10 15.13
CA TRP A 187 33.89 -19.35 16.28
C TRP A 187 32.95 -20.22 17.11
N GLY A 188 32.03 -20.95 16.46
CA GLY A 188 31.18 -21.93 17.12
C GLY A 188 31.97 -22.96 17.93
N ALA A 189 33.05 -23.50 17.37
CA ALA A 189 33.93 -24.44 18.07
C ALA A 189 34.61 -23.82 19.31
N LEU A 190 35.06 -22.56 19.24
CA LEU A 190 35.62 -21.83 20.39
C LEU A 190 34.57 -21.60 21.48
N VAL A 191 33.34 -21.25 21.09
CA VAL A 191 32.22 -21.09 22.02
C VAL A 191 31.90 -22.42 22.71
N THR A 192 31.90 -23.55 21.98
CA THR A 192 31.71 -24.89 22.55
C THR A 192 32.85 -25.30 23.49
N ALA A 193 34.10 -24.94 23.18
CA ALA A 193 35.25 -25.23 24.04
C ALA A 193 35.19 -24.47 25.38
N GLY A 194 34.57 -23.29 25.41
CA GLY A 194 34.38 -22.51 26.64
C GLY A 194 35.66 -21.81 27.15
N GLU A 195 36.77 -21.91 26.42
CA GLU A 195 38.04 -21.31 26.81
C GLU A 195 38.12 -19.81 26.47
N PRO A 196 38.72 -18.97 27.33
CA PRO A 196 38.84 -17.53 27.05
C PRO A 196 39.61 -17.26 25.75
N VAL A 197 39.01 -16.47 24.86
CA VAL A 197 39.63 -16.04 23.61
C VAL A 197 40.13 -14.61 23.76
N ASN A 198 41.43 -14.38 23.56
CA ASN A 198 42.03 -13.05 23.63
C ASN A 198 42.72 -12.70 22.31
N PHE A 199 42.27 -11.62 21.67
CA PHE A 199 42.89 -11.08 20.46
C PHE A 199 44.11 -10.23 20.82
N PHE A 200 45.24 -10.54 20.17
CA PHE A 200 46.57 -10.02 20.53
C PHE A 200 46.98 -10.22 22.00
N GLY A 201 46.37 -11.19 22.70
CA GLY A 201 46.63 -11.48 24.11
C GLY A 201 46.10 -10.43 25.10
N ILE A 202 45.40 -9.39 24.63
CA ILE A 202 44.95 -8.26 25.46
C ILE A 202 43.44 -8.02 25.33
N ILE A 203 42.88 -8.17 24.13
CA ILE A 203 41.47 -7.82 23.87
C ILE A 203 40.61 -9.07 24.08
N PRO A 204 39.75 -9.12 25.12
CA PRO A 204 38.92 -10.29 25.36
C PRO A 204 37.78 -10.36 24.33
N PHE A 205 37.63 -11.51 23.70
CA PHE A 205 36.47 -11.85 22.88
C PHE A 205 35.52 -12.69 23.73
N ARG A 206 34.30 -12.20 23.93
CA ARG A 206 33.31 -12.89 24.76
C ARG A 206 32.66 -13.99 23.95
N LEU A 207 32.74 -15.21 24.46
CA LEU A 207 32.07 -16.36 23.87
C LEU A 207 30.56 -16.18 23.90
N ALA A 208 29.95 -16.15 22.72
CA ALA A 208 28.51 -16.11 22.54
C ALA A 208 28.16 -16.72 21.19
N SER A 209 27.06 -17.46 21.14
CA SER A 209 26.47 -17.89 19.86
C SER A 209 25.70 -16.73 19.25
N TYR A 210 25.89 -16.52 17.94
CA TYR A 210 25.19 -15.50 17.18
C TYR A 210 24.21 -16.09 16.17
N SER A 211 24.12 -17.42 16.04
CA SER A 211 23.17 -18.09 15.16
C SER A 211 21.74 -17.72 15.53
N GLY A 212 20.93 -17.33 14.55
CA GLY A 212 19.56 -16.88 14.77
C GLY A 212 19.38 -15.54 15.50
N SER A 213 20.46 -14.90 15.96
CA SER A 213 20.36 -13.66 16.74
C SER A 213 20.01 -12.42 15.89
N VAL A 214 19.08 -11.60 16.39
CA VAL A 214 18.68 -10.36 15.72
C VAL A 214 19.48 -9.17 16.26
N ILE A 215 19.41 -8.92 17.56
CA ILE A 215 19.92 -7.69 18.19
C ILE A 215 21.43 -7.48 17.97
N PRO A 216 22.30 -8.50 18.17
CA PRO A 216 23.74 -8.34 17.96
C PRO A 216 24.08 -7.76 16.57
N ILE A 217 23.45 -8.29 15.52
CA ILE A 217 23.81 -7.88 14.16
C ILE A 217 23.30 -6.49 13.81
N LEU A 218 22.13 -6.08 14.34
CA LEU A 218 21.62 -4.72 14.14
C LEU A 218 22.59 -3.68 14.69
N ILE A 219 23.13 -3.91 15.88
CA ILE A 219 24.11 -3.02 16.54
C ILE A 219 25.42 -3.00 15.76
N VAL A 220 25.92 -4.16 15.35
CA VAL A 220 27.18 -4.30 14.59
C VAL A 220 27.10 -3.55 13.27
N ILE A 221 26.04 -3.74 12.48
CA ILE A 221 25.92 -3.08 11.17
C ILE A 221 25.58 -1.59 11.31
N PHE A 222 24.84 -1.20 12.35
CA PHE A 222 24.66 0.21 12.69
C PHE A 222 26.01 0.90 12.88
N CYS A 223 26.90 0.32 13.70
CA CYS A 223 28.25 0.83 13.90
C CYS A 223 29.09 0.80 12.60
N GLN A 224 29.03 -0.30 11.85
CA GLN A 224 29.71 -0.43 10.55
C GLN A 224 29.34 0.71 9.61
N SER A 225 28.08 1.14 9.60
CA SER A 225 27.64 2.22 8.71
C SER A 225 28.40 3.54 8.94
N TYR A 226 28.84 3.82 10.17
CA TYR A 226 29.67 4.97 10.49
C TYR A 226 31.14 4.69 10.21
N VAL A 227 31.64 3.51 10.61
CA VAL A 227 33.04 3.11 10.40
C VAL A 227 33.39 3.11 8.90
N GLU A 228 32.55 2.51 8.06
CA GLU A 228 32.77 2.44 6.62
C GLU A 228 32.76 3.85 5.99
N LYS A 229 31.79 4.70 6.36
CA LYS A 229 31.73 6.10 5.87
C LYS A 229 32.97 6.90 6.29
N TYR A 230 33.47 6.67 7.50
CA TYR A 230 34.66 7.33 8.02
C TYR A 230 35.93 6.86 7.31
N LEU A 231 36.10 5.53 7.11
CA LEU A 231 37.22 4.97 6.36
C LEU A 231 37.26 5.48 4.92
N ARG A 232 36.11 5.53 4.22
CA ARG A 232 36.01 6.09 2.86
C ARG A 232 36.35 7.58 2.79
N LYS A 233 36.24 8.31 3.90
CA LYS A 233 36.60 9.73 3.97
C LYS A 233 38.10 9.93 4.15
N ILE A 234 38.78 9.05 4.89
CA ILE A 234 40.21 9.15 5.20
C ILE A 234 41.07 8.54 4.09
N ILE A 235 40.63 7.41 3.53
CA ILE A 235 41.45 6.60 2.63
C ILE A 235 41.42 7.20 1.21
N PRO A 236 42.59 7.42 0.58
CA PRO A 236 42.65 7.93 -0.80
C PRO A 236 41.95 7.00 -1.80
N LYS A 237 41.28 7.60 -2.80
CA LYS A 237 40.51 6.87 -3.84
C LYS A 237 41.32 5.80 -4.59
N SER A 238 42.62 6.00 -4.77
CA SER A 238 43.52 5.05 -5.46
C SER A 238 43.67 3.71 -4.76
N VAL A 239 43.52 3.68 -3.43
CA VAL A 239 43.72 2.46 -2.61
C VAL A 239 42.44 2.05 -1.85
N GLU A 240 41.34 2.79 -2.04
CA GLU A 240 40.06 2.59 -1.35
C GLU A 240 39.53 1.16 -1.52
N LEU A 241 39.64 0.59 -2.71
CA LEU A 241 39.13 -0.74 -3.04
C LEU A 241 39.75 -1.85 -2.18
N VAL A 242 40.99 -1.66 -1.73
CA VAL A 242 41.74 -2.65 -0.94
C VAL A 242 41.64 -2.33 0.56
N PHE A 243 41.93 -1.09 0.93
CA PHE A 243 42.09 -0.75 2.35
C PHE A 243 40.78 -0.51 3.08
N VAL A 244 39.72 -0.03 2.42
CA VAL A 244 38.42 0.15 3.10
C VAL A 244 37.88 -1.22 3.56
N PRO A 245 37.69 -2.23 2.70
CA PRO A 245 37.21 -3.55 3.14
C PRO A 245 38.09 -4.19 4.21
N MET A 246 39.43 -4.15 4.03
CA MET A 246 40.39 -4.72 4.99
C MET A 246 40.23 -4.10 6.38
N LEU A 247 40.24 -2.77 6.47
CA LEU A 247 40.12 -2.07 7.75
C LEU A 247 38.72 -2.19 8.33
N THR A 248 37.67 -2.20 7.50
CA THR A 248 36.31 -2.49 7.96
C THR A 248 36.27 -3.87 8.63
N PHE A 249 36.84 -4.90 8.03
CA PHE A 249 36.84 -6.25 8.61
C PHE A 249 37.66 -6.36 9.90
N LEU A 250 38.86 -5.77 9.94
CA LEU A 250 39.69 -5.79 11.15
C LEU A 250 39.01 -5.05 12.31
N LEU A 251 38.47 -3.85 12.05
CA LEU A 251 37.81 -3.05 13.08
C LEU A 251 36.48 -3.68 13.49
N MET A 252 35.61 -4.01 12.53
CA MET A 252 34.28 -4.55 12.84
C MET A 252 34.34 -5.97 13.40
N GLY A 253 35.25 -6.83 12.93
CA GLY A 253 35.46 -8.15 13.53
C GLY A 253 35.88 -8.04 14.99
N THR A 254 36.87 -7.18 15.29
CA THR A 254 37.32 -6.93 16.66
C THR A 254 36.18 -6.37 17.53
N LEU A 255 35.47 -5.34 17.04
CA LEU A 255 34.37 -4.72 17.77
C LEU A 255 33.18 -5.66 17.97
N ALA A 256 32.86 -6.50 16.97
CA ALA A 256 31.76 -7.44 17.02
C ALA A 256 31.96 -8.48 18.15
N PHE A 257 33.14 -9.10 18.24
CA PHE A 257 33.40 -10.14 19.24
C PHE A 257 33.74 -9.60 20.64
N SER A 258 34.36 -8.42 20.72
CA SER A 258 34.77 -7.86 22.02
C SER A 258 33.65 -7.10 22.74
N ILE A 259 32.86 -6.31 22.01
CA ILE A 259 31.96 -5.31 22.60
C ILE A 259 30.54 -5.42 22.04
N LEU A 260 30.36 -5.20 20.74
CA LEU A 260 29.04 -4.96 20.13
C LEU A 260 28.16 -6.21 20.15
N GLY A 261 28.70 -7.35 19.74
CA GLY A 261 28.00 -8.64 19.76
C GLY A 261 27.60 -9.05 21.18
N PRO A 262 28.51 -9.04 22.17
CA PRO A 262 28.18 -9.33 23.56
C PRO A 262 27.14 -8.39 24.16
N ILE A 263 27.24 -7.07 23.90
CA ILE A 263 26.20 -6.11 24.32
C ILE A 263 24.86 -6.49 23.70
N GLY A 264 24.83 -6.78 22.40
CA GLY A 264 23.61 -7.18 21.72
C GLY A 264 23.04 -8.50 22.25
N SER A 265 23.90 -9.46 22.63
CA SER A 265 23.49 -10.74 23.19
C SER A 265 22.89 -10.58 24.58
N ILE A 266 23.45 -9.70 25.42
CA ILE A 266 22.87 -9.36 26.72
C ILE A 266 21.51 -8.70 26.56
N ILE A 267 21.39 -7.72 25.66
CA ILE A 267 20.12 -7.05 25.36
C ILE A 267 19.09 -8.06 24.82
N GLY A 268 19.52 -8.94 23.91
CA GLY A 268 18.70 -10.04 23.39
C GLY A 268 18.21 -10.97 24.51
N GLY A 269 19.08 -11.36 25.44
CA GLY A 269 18.70 -12.18 26.60
C GLY A 269 17.67 -11.50 27.52
N TYR A 270 17.79 -10.19 27.76
CA TYR A 270 16.77 -9.44 28.48
C TYR A 270 15.45 -9.36 27.71
N LEU A 271 15.51 -9.20 26.39
CA LEU A 271 14.32 -9.18 25.54
C LEU A 271 13.63 -10.56 25.51
N ALA A 272 14.38 -11.65 25.40
CA ALA A 272 13.88 -13.01 25.50
C ALA A 272 13.25 -13.27 26.88
N SER A 273 13.87 -12.78 27.95
CA SER A 273 13.30 -12.82 29.31
C SER A 273 12.00 -12.03 29.41
N PHE A 274 11.92 -10.86 28.75
CA PHE A 274 10.69 -10.07 28.68
C PHE A 274 9.58 -10.77 27.89
N PHE A 275 9.90 -11.35 26.73
CA PHE A 275 8.94 -12.15 25.97
C PHE A 275 8.48 -13.38 26.73
N THR A 276 9.37 -14.03 27.48
CA THR A 276 9.03 -15.13 28.39
C THR A 276 8.11 -14.62 29.51
N PHE A 277 8.42 -13.48 30.12
CA PHE A 277 7.55 -12.86 31.13
C PHE A 277 6.15 -12.57 30.58
N LEU A 278 6.06 -11.99 29.38
CA LEU A 278 4.77 -11.76 28.71
C LEU A 278 4.05 -13.09 28.46
N SER A 279 4.74 -14.10 27.95
CA SER A 279 4.16 -15.42 27.68
C SER A 279 3.67 -16.13 28.95
N VAL A 280 4.31 -15.94 30.10
CA VAL A 280 3.93 -16.63 31.34
C VAL A 280 2.88 -15.85 32.14
N ASN A 281 3.01 -14.52 32.22
CA ASN A 281 2.22 -13.70 33.16
C ASN A 281 1.12 -12.88 32.46
N ALA A 282 1.25 -12.62 31.16
CA ALA A 282 0.41 -11.67 30.44
C ALA A 282 0.16 -12.10 28.99
N SER A 283 0.06 -13.40 28.74
CA SER A 283 0.01 -13.97 27.38
C SER A 283 -1.17 -13.46 26.55
N TRP A 284 -2.24 -13.05 27.22
CA TRP A 284 -3.42 -12.43 26.63
C TRP A 284 -3.21 -10.99 26.18
N VAL A 285 -2.30 -10.22 26.80
CA VAL A 285 -2.16 -8.78 26.55
C VAL A 285 -1.77 -8.48 25.10
N PRO A 286 -0.70 -9.07 24.53
CA PRO A 286 -0.33 -8.81 23.14
C PRO A 286 -1.44 -9.21 22.17
N ALA A 287 -2.01 -10.41 22.32
CA ALA A 287 -3.04 -10.91 21.43
C ALA A 287 -4.33 -10.08 21.46
N VAL A 288 -4.74 -9.56 22.63
CA VAL A 288 -5.89 -8.63 22.75
C VAL A 288 -5.59 -7.29 22.11
N LEU A 289 -4.41 -6.71 22.39
CA LEU A 289 -4.05 -5.39 21.85
C LEU A 289 -3.94 -5.44 20.33
N ILE A 290 -3.26 -6.44 19.78
CA ILE A 290 -3.17 -6.60 18.31
C ILE A 290 -4.55 -6.98 17.76
N GLY A 291 -5.27 -7.93 18.37
CA GLY A 291 -6.61 -8.32 17.95
C GLY A 291 -7.57 -7.14 17.83
N GLY A 292 -7.58 -6.27 18.83
CA GLY A 292 -8.50 -5.14 18.90
C GLY A 292 -8.05 -3.89 18.15
N PHE A 293 -6.75 -3.60 18.11
CA PHE A 293 -6.26 -2.33 17.56
C PHE A 293 -5.56 -2.46 16.20
N LEU A 294 -5.36 -3.67 15.66
CA LEU A 294 -4.73 -3.82 14.36
C LEU A 294 -5.37 -2.97 13.24
N PRO A 295 -6.71 -2.82 13.12
CA PRO A 295 -7.30 -1.97 12.09
C PRO A 295 -6.81 -0.51 12.19
N ILE A 296 -6.70 0.01 13.42
CA ILE A 296 -6.17 1.35 13.69
C ILE A 296 -4.67 1.42 13.40
N MET A 297 -3.92 0.38 13.75
CA MET A 297 -2.50 0.27 13.44
C MET A 297 -2.22 0.17 11.93
N VAL A 298 -3.15 -0.41 11.15
CA VAL A 298 -3.10 -0.42 9.68
C VAL A 298 -3.29 0.98 9.12
N MET A 299 -4.29 1.72 9.61
CA MET A 299 -4.54 3.10 9.20
C MET A 299 -3.33 4.02 9.36
N PHE A 300 -2.60 3.89 10.47
CA PHE A 300 -1.42 4.72 10.77
C PHE A 300 -0.10 4.06 10.38
N GLY A 301 -0.11 2.89 9.72
CA GLY A 301 1.09 2.13 9.37
C GLY A 301 1.89 1.58 10.56
N LEU A 302 1.41 1.75 11.80
CA LEU A 302 2.08 1.33 13.03
C LEU A 302 2.27 -0.19 13.14
N HIS A 303 1.42 -0.97 12.47
CA HIS A 303 1.53 -2.43 12.44
C HIS A 303 2.87 -2.92 11.85
N ASN A 304 3.46 -2.16 10.92
CA ASN A 304 4.78 -2.47 10.36
C ASN A 304 5.90 -2.39 11.40
N GLY A 305 5.74 -1.54 12.43
CA GLY A 305 6.68 -1.44 13.54
C GLY A 305 6.53 -2.55 14.58
N VAL A 306 5.34 -3.17 14.65
CA VAL A 306 5.03 -4.19 15.67
C VAL A 306 5.17 -5.61 15.13
N ALA A 307 4.90 -5.85 13.85
CA ALA A 307 5.09 -7.16 13.22
C ALA A 307 6.52 -7.73 13.40
N PRO A 308 7.60 -6.92 13.31
CA PRO A 308 8.96 -7.38 13.58
C PRO A 308 9.16 -7.91 14.99
N LEU A 309 8.40 -7.44 16.00
CA LEU A 309 8.52 -7.98 17.36
C LEU A 309 8.12 -9.46 17.42
N GLY A 310 7.11 -9.87 16.64
CA GLY A 310 6.74 -11.28 16.50
C GLY A 310 7.83 -12.10 15.81
N VAL A 311 8.48 -11.54 14.79
CA VAL A 311 9.63 -12.18 14.12
C VAL A 311 10.82 -12.34 15.07
N MET A 312 11.09 -11.31 15.87
CA MET A 312 12.16 -11.33 16.86
C MET A 312 11.86 -12.37 17.95
N GLN A 313 10.63 -12.44 18.44
CA GLN A 313 10.22 -13.48 19.39
C GLN A 313 10.37 -14.87 18.79
N MET A 314 10.01 -15.05 17.51
CA MET A 314 10.18 -16.32 16.82
C MET A 314 11.64 -16.72 16.66
N ALA A 315 12.54 -15.76 16.42
CA ALA A 315 13.98 -16.02 16.37
C ALA A 315 14.56 -16.41 17.74
N GLU A 316 14.11 -15.76 18.82
CA GLU A 316 14.63 -15.98 20.17
C GLU A 316 14.01 -17.20 20.89
N LEU A 317 12.71 -17.44 20.70
CA LEU A 317 11.93 -18.46 21.41
C LEU A 317 11.43 -19.60 20.51
N GLY A 318 11.58 -19.49 19.20
CA GLY A 318 11.05 -20.46 18.22
C GLY A 318 9.58 -20.27 17.85
N TYR A 319 8.89 -19.31 18.46
CA TYR A 319 7.48 -19.01 18.19
C TYR A 319 7.13 -17.52 18.33
N ASP A 320 6.03 -17.11 17.71
CA ASP A 320 5.38 -15.80 17.82
C ASP A 320 4.04 -15.94 18.56
N SER A 321 3.92 -15.26 19.69
CA SER A 321 2.66 -15.09 20.44
C SER A 321 2.25 -13.63 20.57
N ILE A 322 3.06 -12.70 20.05
CA ILE A 322 2.84 -11.26 20.17
C ILE A 322 1.96 -10.74 19.05
N PHE A 323 2.35 -10.97 17.80
CA PHE A 323 1.71 -10.35 16.64
C PHE A 323 0.76 -11.31 15.93
N GLY A 324 1.22 -12.51 15.60
CA GLY A 324 0.51 -13.49 14.79
C GLY A 324 -0.91 -13.79 15.25
N PRO A 325 -1.12 -14.31 16.48
CA PRO A 325 -2.44 -14.69 16.98
C PRO A 325 -3.46 -13.54 16.92
N GLY A 326 -3.07 -12.36 17.41
CA GLY A 326 -3.91 -11.17 17.38
C GLY A 326 -4.20 -10.68 15.96
N ALA A 327 -3.20 -10.69 15.09
CA ALA A 327 -3.38 -10.20 13.72
C ALA A 327 -4.34 -11.07 12.91
N LEU A 328 -4.27 -12.39 13.08
CA LEU A 328 -5.15 -13.33 12.39
C LEU A 328 -6.61 -13.16 12.84
N VAL A 329 -6.89 -13.14 14.14
CA VAL A 329 -8.26 -12.93 14.64
C VAL A 329 -8.81 -11.56 14.25
N SER A 330 -7.97 -10.51 14.24
CA SER A 330 -8.39 -9.18 13.80
C SER A 330 -8.80 -9.14 12.33
N ASN A 331 -8.05 -9.82 11.46
CA ASN A 331 -8.38 -9.90 10.03
C ASN A 331 -9.69 -10.65 9.79
N ILE A 332 -9.93 -11.75 10.51
CA ILE A 332 -11.20 -12.48 10.46
C ILE A 332 -12.36 -11.61 10.98
N ALA A 333 -12.14 -10.84 12.04
CA ALA A 333 -13.12 -9.88 12.53
C ALA A 333 -13.46 -8.84 11.45
N GLN A 334 -12.45 -8.21 10.83
CA GLN A 334 -12.68 -7.22 9.77
C GLN A 334 -13.41 -7.80 8.56
N ALA A 335 -13.04 -9.01 8.14
CA ALA A 335 -13.71 -9.73 7.06
C ALA A 335 -15.17 -10.02 7.40
N THR A 336 -15.43 -10.49 8.62
CA THR A 336 -16.78 -10.82 9.10
C THR A 336 -17.65 -9.58 9.24
N ALA A 337 -17.11 -8.46 9.74
CA ALA A 337 -17.83 -7.20 9.80
C ALA A 337 -18.28 -6.74 8.40
N ALA A 338 -17.37 -6.77 7.42
CA ALA A 338 -17.70 -6.43 6.04
C ALA A 338 -18.71 -7.41 5.43
N ALA A 339 -18.59 -8.71 5.68
CA ALA A 339 -19.55 -9.71 5.21
C ALA A 339 -20.96 -9.48 5.77
N VAL A 340 -21.08 -9.14 7.05
CA VAL A 340 -22.37 -8.81 7.67
C VAL A 340 -22.95 -7.52 7.09
N VAL A 341 -22.13 -6.50 6.84
CA VAL A 341 -22.57 -5.30 6.13
C VAL A 341 -23.08 -5.65 4.73
N ALA A 342 -22.38 -6.50 3.98
CA ALA A 342 -22.80 -6.93 2.64
C ALA A 342 -24.16 -7.64 2.66
N PHE A 343 -24.44 -8.40 3.73
CA PHE A 343 -25.73 -9.04 3.92
C PHE A 343 -26.84 -8.05 4.34
N ARG A 344 -26.50 -7.02 5.12
CA ARG A 344 -27.47 -6.09 5.71
C ARG A 344 -27.82 -4.90 4.82
N THR A 345 -26.86 -4.43 4.02
CA THR A 345 -27.01 -3.19 3.27
C THR A 345 -27.84 -3.39 2.00
N LYS A 346 -28.69 -2.40 1.68
CA LYS A 346 -29.51 -2.38 0.46
C LYS A 346 -28.84 -1.63 -0.70
N ASP A 347 -27.89 -0.75 -0.38
CA ASP A 347 -27.08 -0.03 -1.37
C ASP A 347 -26.25 -1.04 -2.20
N LYS A 348 -26.50 -1.09 -3.51
CA LYS A 348 -25.83 -2.01 -4.44
C LYS A 348 -24.31 -1.81 -4.48
N LYS A 349 -23.83 -0.56 -4.41
CA LYS A 349 -22.42 -0.21 -4.46
C LYS A 349 -21.71 -0.64 -3.17
N ILE A 350 -22.29 -0.33 -2.01
CA ILE A 350 -21.74 -0.77 -0.73
C ILE A 350 -21.79 -2.30 -0.62
N LYS A 351 -22.88 -2.93 -1.06
CA LYS A 351 -23.00 -4.38 -1.07
C LYS A 351 -21.90 -5.04 -1.89
N GLN A 352 -21.68 -4.57 -3.12
CA GLN A 352 -20.61 -5.09 -3.97
C GLN A 352 -19.23 -4.92 -3.33
N LEU A 353 -18.92 -3.72 -2.82
CA LEU A 353 -17.65 -3.41 -2.16
C LEU A 353 -17.44 -4.25 -0.90
N ALA A 354 -18.49 -4.46 -0.11
CA ALA A 354 -18.46 -5.25 1.11
C ALA A 354 -18.33 -6.74 0.83
N THR A 355 -19.01 -7.27 -0.18
CA THR A 355 -18.84 -8.66 -0.61
C THR A 355 -17.40 -8.90 -1.08
N SER A 356 -16.90 -8.14 -2.05
CA SER A 356 -15.54 -8.34 -2.56
C SER A 356 -14.48 -8.10 -1.49
N GLY A 357 -14.63 -7.03 -0.70
CA GLY A 357 -13.70 -6.69 0.38
C GLY A 357 -13.68 -7.72 1.50
N SER A 358 -14.83 -8.33 1.84
CA SER A 358 -14.86 -9.40 2.84
C SER A 358 -14.05 -10.63 2.41
N ILE A 359 -14.15 -11.02 1.12
CA ILE A 359 -13.41 -12.17 0.58
C ILE A 359 -11.90 -11.90 0.63
N THR A 360 -11.45 -10.72 0.20
CA THR A 360 -10.02 -10.37 0.27
C THR A 360 -9.52 -10.32 1.71
N ALA A 361 -10.34 -9.80 2.63
CA ALA A 361 -10.00 -9.72 4.04
C ALA A 361 -9.89 -11.12 4.69
N TYR A 362 -10.74 -12.08 4.32
CA TYR A 362 -10.59 -13.47 4.74
C TYR A 362 -9.28 -14.09 4.23
N MET A 363 -8.78 -13.65 3.07
CA MET A 363 -7.48 -14.07 2.55
C MET A 363 -6.29 -13.29 3.13
N GLY A 364 -6.55 -12.34 4.04
CA GLY A 364 -5.53 -11.60 4.77
C GLY A 364 -5.22 -10.20 4.21
N ILE A 365 -5.92 -9.77 3.15
CA ILE A 365 -5.81 -8.42 2.58
C ILE A 365 -7.01 -7.60 3.04
N THR A 366 -6.84 -6.84 4.11
CA THR A 366 -7.93 -6.15 4.80
C THR A 366 -8.22 -4.74 4.28
N GLU A 367 -7.32 -4.15 3.51
CA GLU A 367 -7.40 -2.77 3.04
C GLU A 367 -8.72 -2.47 2.29
N PRO A 368 -9.20 -3.31 1.36
CA PRO A 368 -10.47 -3.08 0.69
C PRO A 368 -11.67 -3.07 1.66
N ALA A 369 -11.69 -3.97 2.66
CA ALA A 369 -12.75 -4.02 3.66
C ALA A 369 -12.66 -2.88 4.68
N LEU A 370 -11.45 -2.55 5.12
CA LEU A 370 -11.18 -1.52 6.11
C LEU A 370 -11.55 -0.15 5.58
N TYR A 371 -10.95 0.26 4.46
CA TYR A 371 -11.16 1.59 3.88
C TYR A 371 -12.48 1.69 3.12
N GLY A 372 -12.94 0.60 2.49
CA GLY A 372 -14.16 0.59 1.71
C GLY A 372 -15.44 0.52 2.55
N VAL A 373 -15.40 -0.13 3.72
CA VAL A 373 -16.63 -0.47 4.46
C VAL A 373 -16.53 -0.17 5.94
N ASN A 374 -15.58 -0.79 6.64
CA ASN A 374 -15.56 -0.79 8.10
C ASN A 374 -15.33 0.62 8.66
N LEU A 375 -14.35 1.34 8.10
CA LEU A 375 -14.00 2.69 8.54
C LEU A 375 -15.09 3.72 8.17
N PRO A 376 -15.61 3.80 6.92
CA PRO A 376 -16.69 4.73 6.58
C PRO A 376 -17.94 4.55 7.45
N LYS A 377 -18.37 3.29 7.69
CA LYS A 377 -19.58 3.02 8.47
C LYS A 377 -19.37 3.05 9.99
N LYS A 378 -18.12 3.02 10.47
CA LYS A 378 -17.69 3.04 11.89
C LYS A 378 -18.19 1.90 12.78
N TYR A 379 -19.49 1.58 12.76
CA TYR A 379 -20.07 0.49 13.53
C TYR A 379 -19.48 -0.89 13.18
N PRO A 380 -19.13 -1.22 11.92
CA PRO A 380 -18.49 -2.49 11.61
C PRO A 380 -17.04 -2.49 12.07
N LEU A 381 -16.34 -1.35 12.00
CA LEU A 381 -14.99 -1.20 12.56
C LEU A 381 -14.97 -1.48 14.06
N ILE A 382 -15.85 -0.84 14.84
CA ILE A 382 -15.93 -1.06 16.30
C ILE A 382 -16.25 -2.53 16.60
N SER A 383 -17.18 -3.13 15.85
CA SER A 383 -17.54 -4.55 16.00
C SER A 383 -16.38 -5.50 15.67
N ALA A 384 -15.58 -5.16 14.65
CA ALA A 384 -14.37 -5.89 14.30
C ALA A 384 -13.30 -5.76 15.39
N MET A 385 -13.10 -4.56 15.96
CA MET A 385 -12.16 -4.34 17.06
C MET A 385 -12.55 -5.15 18.30
N ILE A 386 -13.84 -5.19 18.67
CA ILE A 386 -14.31 -5.95 19.84
C ILE A 386 -14.21 -7.46 19.60
N GLY A 387 -14.61 -7.95 18.43
CA GLY A 387 -14.48 -9.38 18.13
C GLY A 387 -13.03 -9.82 17.95
N GLY A 388 -12.18 -8.98 17.37
CA GLY A 388 -10.74 -9.21 17.29
C GLY A 388 -10.10 -9.29 18.68
N ALA A 389 -10.44 -8.37 19.58
CA ALA A 389 -10.00 -8.41 20.98
C ALA A 389 -10.50 -9.67 21.71
N SER A 390 -11.74 -10.10 21.45
CA SER A 390 -12.34 -11.29 22.08
C SER A 390 -11.67 -12.60 21.62
N GLY A 391 -11.42 -12.75 20.32
CA GLY A 391 -10.62 -13.87 19.80
C GLY A 391 -9.18 -13.82 20.30
N GLY A 392 -8.59 -12.62 20.36
CA GLY A 392 -7.24 -12.39 20.87
C GLY A 392 -7.09 -12.77 22.35
N LEU A 393 -8.12 -12.47 23.16
CA LEU A 393 -8.17 -12.86 24.57
C LEU A 393 -8.10 -14.38 24.71
N TYR A 394 -8.94 -15.11 23.98
CA TYR A 394 -8.90 -16.57 24.01
C TYR A 394 -7.55 -17.13 23.51
N ALA A 395 -7.06 -16.62 22.38
CA ALA A 395 -5.80 -17.07 21.80
C ALA A 395 -4.63 -16.88 22.77
N GLY A 396 -4.56 -15.73 23.44
CA GLY A 396 -3.50 -15.48 24.40
C GLY A 396 -3.68 -16.22 25.74
N LEU A 397 -4.90 -16.35 26.27
CA LEU A 397 -5.15 -17.17 27.47
C LEU A 397 -4.77 -18.65 27.26
N THR A 398 -4.91 -19.15 26.05
CA THR A 398 -4.52 -20.52 25.68
C THR A 398 -3.06 -20.66 25.25
N ASN A 399 -2.27 -19.58 25.34
CA ASN A 399 -0.89 -19.49 24.86
C ASN A 399 -0.75 -19.98 23.41
N THR A 400 -1.61 -19.48 22.52
CA THR A 400 -1.60 -19.88 21.12
C THR A 400 -0.34 -19.36 20.43
N HIS A 401 0.49 -20.26 19.92
CA HIS A 401 1.79 -19.97 19.32
C HIS A 401 1.77 -20.16 17.80
N ARG A 402 2.44 -19.24 17.10
CA ARG A 402 2.66 -19.29 15.65
C ARG A 402 4.13 -19.62 15.39
N PHE A 403 4.42 -20.56 14.50
CA PHE A 403 5.79 -21.06 14.26
C PHE A 403 6.41 -20.57 12.94
N ALA A 404 5.67 -19.76 12.19
CA ALA A 404 6.02 -19.34 10.85
C ALA A 404 5.40 -17.98 10.52
N THR A 405 6.09 -17.13 9.77
CA THR A 405 5.54 -15.84 9.32
C THR A 405 4.77 -16.01 8.00
N GLY A 406 3.97 -15.01 7.60
CA GLY A 406 3.08 -15.10 6.44
C GLY A 406 1.85 -14.18 6.56
N SER A 407 1.03 -14.13 5.51
CA SER A 407 -0.21 -13.33 5.49
C SER A 407 -1.21 -13.80 6.55
N SER A 408 -1.72 -12.90 7.40
CA SER A 408 -2.65 -13.25 8.49
C SER A 408 -4.10 -13.49 8.02
N GLY A 409 -4.30 -14.25 6.94
CA GLY A 409 -5.61 -14.70 6.45
C GLY A 409 -5.96 -16.11 6.90
N LEU A 410 -7.11 -16.64 6.45
CA LEU A 410 -7.53 -18.03 6.73
C LEU A 410 -6.44 -19.07 6.44
N PRO A 411 -5.62 -18.98 5.36
CA PRO A 411 -4.54 -19.95 5.14
C PRO A 411 -3.48 -19.97 6.26
N ALA A 412 -3.34 -18.89 7.04
CA ALA A 412 -2.36 -18.83 8.12
C ALA A 412 -2.66 -19.72 9.32
N VAL A 413 -3.85 -20.34 9.41
CA VAL A 413 -4.11 -21.35 10.46
C VAL A 413 -3.08 -22.47 10.44
N LEU A 414 -2.52 -22.80 9.26
CA LEU A 414 -1.48 -23.82 9.12
C LEU A 414 -0.16 -23.42 9.80
N LEU A 415 0.08 -22.13 10.02
CA LEU A 415 1.28 -21.61 10.68
C LEU A 415 1.27 -21.85 12.20
N TYR A 416 0.15 -22.36 12.73
CA TYR A 416 -0.04 -22.72 14.15
C TYR A 416 0.12 -24.23 14.36
N ILE A 417 0.62 -24.96 13.35
CA ILE A 417 0.98 -26.36 13.47
C ILE A 417 2.48 -26.39 13.77
N GLY A 418 2.85 -26.91 14.94
CA GLY A 418 4.23 -26.94 15.40
C GLY A 418 4.34 -27.50 16.81
N ASP A 419 5.58 -27.66 17.27
CA ASP A 419 5.89 -28.27 18.58
C ASP A 419 5.28 -29.67 18.75
N ASP A 420 5.28 -30.44 17.66
CA ASP A 420 4.74 -31.81 17.56
C ASP A 420 3.28 -31.95 18.07
N THR A 421 2.50 -30.87 18.01
CA THR A 421 1.12 -30.84 18.49
C THR A 421 0.17 -30.08 17.57
N MET A 422 -1.11 -30.46 17.62
CA MET A 422 -2.22 -29.72 16.98
C MET A 422 -2.92 -28.76 17.95
N LYS A 423 -2.46 -28.67 19.20
CA LYS A 423 -3.06 -27.82 20.23
C LYS A 423 -3.24 -26.38 19.77
N TYR A 424 -2.18 -25.78 19.23
CA TYR A 424 -2.17 -24.39 18.80
C TYR A 424 -3.07 -24.16 17.57
N PHE A 425 -3.09 -25.12 16.65
CA PHE A 425 -4.00 -25.14 15.50
C PHE A 425 -5.48 -25.14 15.93
N TRP A 426 -5.87 -25.97 16.89
CA TRP A 426 -7.25 -26.00 17.37
C TRP A 426 -7.59 -24.74 18.17
N ASN A 427 -6.68 -24.27 19.01
CA ASN A 427 -6.90 -23.05 19.78
C ASN A 427 -7.08 -21.82 18.87
N ILE A 428 -6.30 -21.70 17.79
CA ILE A 428 -6.48 -20.59 16.86
C ILE A 428 -7.82 -20.69 16.12
N ILE A 429 -8.27 -21.89 15.72
CA ILE A 429 -9.60 -22.07 15.11
C ILE A 429 -10.71 -21.61 16.04
N ILE A 430 -10.65 -22.00 17.32
CA ILE A 430 -11.63 -21.56 18.32
C ILE A 430 -11.58 -20.04 18.49
N ALA A 431 -10.38 -19.44 18.54
CA ALA A 431 -10.22 -18.00 18.58
C ALA A 431 -10.84 -17.28 17.37
N LEU A 432 -10.69 -17.84 16.16
CA LEU A 432 -11.30 -17.31 14.94
C LEU A 432 -12.82 -17.39 15.00
N ILE A 433 -13.38 -18.50 15.48
CA ILE A 433 -14.83 -18.66 15.65
C ILE A 433 -15.36 -17.63 16.65
N ILE A 434 -14.71 -17.47 17.81
CA ILE A 434 -15.08 -16.44 18.80
C ILE A 434 -15.06 -15.06 18.16
N SER A 435 -13.99 -14.74 17.43
CA SER A 435 -13.84 -13.45 16.78
C SER A 435 -14.93 -13.17 15.76
N ALA A 436 -15.18 -14.14 14.86
CA ALA A 436 -16.23 -14.05 13.85
C ALA A 436 -17.62 -13.94 14.47
N VAL A 437 -17.95 -14.77 15.48
CA VAL A 437 -19.27 -14.77 16.12
C VAL A 437 -19.54 -13.45 16.85
N VAL A 438 -18.58 -12.98 17.67
CA VAL A 438 -18.72 -11.71 18.40
C VAL A 438 -18.86 -10.55 17.41
N THR A 439 -18.01 -10.49 16.39
CA THR A 439 -18.12 -9.44 15.37
C THR A 439 -19.43 -9.53 14.60
N ALA A 440 -19.88 -10.72 14.21
CA ALA A 440 -21.11 -10.90 13.45
C ALA A 440 -22.32 -10.43 14.24
N ILE A 441 -22.44 -10.86 15.50
CA ILE A 441 -23.55 -10.46 16.40
C ILE A 441 -23.55 -8.94 16.61
N LEU A 442 -22.40 -8.34 16.95
CA LEU A 442 -22.31 -6.90 17.18
C LEU A 442 -22.60 -6.09 15.92
N THR A 443 -22.02 -6.49 14.79
CA THR A 443 -22.24 -5.80 13.51
C THR A 443 -23.71 -5.90 13.11
N TYR A 444 -24.33 -7.07 13.29
CA TYR A 444 -25.74 -7.28 12.98
C TYR A 444 -26.66 -6.45 13.88
N ILE A 445 -26.44 -6.46 15.20
CA ILE A 445 -27.25 -5.67 16.15
C ILE A 445 -27.10 -4.17 15.87
N LEU A 446 -25.87 -3.68 15.70
CA LEU A 446 -25.62 -2.27 15.43
C LEU A 446 -26.14 -1.86 14.04
N SER A 447 -26.21 -2.78 13.08
CA SER A 447 -26.79 -2.49 11.77
C SER A 447 -28.25 -2.03 11.87
N PHE A 448 -29.06 -2.51 12.83
CA PHE A 448 -30.45 -2.02 12.98
C PHE A 448 -30.54 -0.55 13.35
N LYS A 449 -29.50 -0.01 13.99
CA LYS A 449 -29.44 1.39 14.40
C LYS A 449 -28.80 2.28 13.34
N PHE A 450 -27.82 1.75 12.60
CA PHE A 450 -26.94 2.54 11.73
C PHE A 450 -27.11 2.26 10.23
N GLU A 451 -27.59 1.08 9.82
CA GLU A 451 -28.19 0.90 8.49
C GLU A 451 -29.60 1.46 8.59
N LYS A 452 -29.78 2.71 8.16
CA LYS A 452 -31.12 3.18 7.86
C LYS A 452 -31.61 2.37 6.68
N ASP A 453 -32.85 1.90 6.75
CA ASP A 453 -33.57 1.61 5.52
C ASP A 453 -33.47 2.88 4.69
N GLU A 454 -32.80 2.79 3.53
CA GLU A 454 -33.20 3.68 2.46
C GLU A 454 -34.71 3.47 2.34
N ILE A 455 -35.45 4.55 2.56
CA ILE A 455 -36.73 4.75 1.90
C ILE A 455 -36.33 4.72 0.43
N ILE A 456 -36.27 3.51 -0.12
CA ILE A 456 -36.28 3.28 -1.54
C ILE A 456 -37.68 3.77 -1.91
N GLY A 457 -37.80 5.06 -2.22
CA GLY A 457 -38.73 5.44 -3.27
C GLY A 457 -38.33 4.54 -4.43
N GLU A 458 -39.23 3.62 -4.78
CA GLU A 458 -39.02 2.62 -5.82
C GLU A 458 -38.21 3.26 -6.95
N ALA A 459 -37.04 2.68 -7.23
CA ALA A 459 -36.45 2.90 -8.53
C ALA A 459 -37.59 2.59 -9.52
N PRO A 460 -38.01 3.56 -10.36
CA PRO A 460 -39.06 3.27 -11.31
C PRO A 460 -38.59 2.04 -12.08
N GLU A 461 -39.44 1.02 -12.15
CA GLU A 461 -39.26 -0.04 -13.13
C GLU A 461 -38.88 0.67 -14.43
N ILE A 462 -37.72 0.32 -14.97
CA ILE A 462 -37.39 0.69 -16.35
C ILE A 462 -38.44 -0.06 -17.17
N LYS A 463 -39.59 0.59 -17.38
CA LYS A 463 -40.49 0.28 -18.50
C LYS A 463 -39.58 0.27 -19.72
N ALA A 464 -39.74 -0.76 -20.55
CA ALA A 464 -39.05 -0.85 -21.83
C ALA A 464 -39.10 0.53 -22.49
N VAL A 465 -37.93 1.16 -22.63
CA VAL A 465 -37.81 2.53 -23.14
C VAL A 465 -38.30 2.48 -24.59
N ILE A 466 -39.45 3.08 -24.84
CA ILE A 466 -39.88 3.38 -26.20
C ILE A 466 -39.01 4.54 -26.63
N LEU A 467 -37.93 4.25 -27.34
CA LEU A 467 -37.10 5.27 -27.94
C LEU A 467 -37.94 5.91 -29.07
N GLU A 468 -38.37 7.16 -28.87
CA GLU A 468 -39.02 7.99 -29.89
C GLU A 468 -38.18 9.24 -30.20
N ASP A 469 -38.31 9.77 -31.41
CA ASP A 469 -37.69 11.04 -31.80
C ASP A 469 -38.10 12.15 -30.82
N THR A 470 -37.13 12.71 -30.11
CA THR A 470 -37.38 13.65 -29.00
C THR A 470 -36.79 15.01 -29.31
N ARG A 471 -37.56 16.07 -29.04
CA ARG A 471 -37.08 17.46 -29.13
C ARG A 471 -36.91 18.04 -27.73
N LEU A 472 -35.78 18.69 -27.50
CA LEU A 472 -35.44 19.28 -26.22
C LEU A 472 -35.50 20.80 -26.28
N ASN A 473 -36.14 21.39 -25.28
CA ASN A 473 -36.11 22.84 -25.12
C ASN A 473 -34.85 23.30 -24.41
N SER A 474 -34.45 24.55 -24.69
CA SER A 474 -33.39 25.16 -23.90
C SER A 474 -33.81 25.23 -22.42
N PRO A 475 -33.08 24.59 -21.51
CA PRO A 475 -33.40 24.64 -20.09
C PRO A 475 -33.05 25.99 -19.46
N VAL A 476 -32.27 26.83 -20.16
CA VAL A 476 -31.83 28.14 -19.67
C VAL A 476 -32.02 29.17 -20.79
N PRO A 477 -32.62 30.34 -20.55
CA PRO A 477 -32.73 31.36 -21.58
C PRO A 477 -31.40 32.08 -21.76
N GLY A 478 -30.98 32.26 -23.00
CA GLY A 478 -29.64 32.75 -23.29
C GLY A 478 -29.23 32.57 -24.74
N SER A 479 -27.92 32.61 -24.99
CA SER A 479 -27.35 32.29 -26.29
C SER A 479 -26.85 30.85 -26.31
N VAL A 480 -27.35 30.04 -27.24
CA VAL A 480 -26.88 28.67 -27.44
C VAL A 480 -25.59 28.69 -28.25
N ILE A 481 -24.56 28.03 -27.73
CA ILE A 481 -23.24 27.85 -28.33
C ILE A 481 -22.92 26.35 -28.46
N PRO A 482 -22.10 25.93 -29.43
CA PRO A 482 -21.66 24.54 -29.53
C PRO A 482 -20.79 24.15 -28.32
N LEU A 483 -20.81 22.87 -27.95
CA LEU A 483 -19.99 22.38 -26.82
C LEU A 483 -18.50 22.66 -27.01
N SER A 484 -18.01 22.68 -28.26
CA SER A 484 -16.62 23.01 -28.59
C SER A 484 -16.17 24.43 -28.18
N GLU A 485 -17.11 25.32 -27.87
CA GLU A 485 -16.85 26.69 -27.39
C GLU A 485 -16.92 26.81 -25.86
N VAL A 486 -17.12 25.70 -25.14
CA VAL A 486 -17.10 25.66 -23.67
C VAL A 486 -15.65 25.67 -23.16
N GLU A 487 -15.36 26.46 -22.13
CA GLU A 487 -14.00 26.62 -21.57
C GLU A 487 -13.51 25.42 -20.73
N ASP A 488 -14.21 24.28 -20.78
CA ASP A 488 -13.91 23.06 -20.04
C ASP A 488 -13.75 21.87 -21.01
N GLU A 489 -12.59 21.21 -20.94
CA GLU A 489 -12.18 20.16 -21.87
C GLU A 489 -13.10 18.92 -21.84
N ALA A 490 -13.69 18.59 -20.69
CA ALA A 490 -14.56 17.42 -20.57
C ALA A 490 -15.90 17.62 -21.29
N PHE A 491 -16.40 18.86 -21.31
CA PHE A 491 -17.59 19.25 -22.08
C PHE A 491 -17.25 19.50 -23.55
N ALA A 492 -16.15 20.20 -23.84
CA ALA A 492 -15.76 20.57 -25.20
C ALA A 492 -15.38 19.38 -26.09
N SER A 493 -14.88 18.29 -25.48
CA SER A 493 -14.57 17.03 -26.17
C SER A 493 -15.76 16.09 -26.36
N GLU A 494 -16.96 16.45 -25.87
CA GLU A 494 -18.16 15.59 -25.84
C GLU A 494 -17.96 14.27 -25.06
N ALA A 495 -16.92 14.16 -24.21
CA ALA A 495 -16.61 12.94 -23.45
C ALA A 495 -17.74 12.54 -22.47
N LEU A 496 -18.54 13.52 -22.01
CA LEU A 496 -19.70 13.32 -21.14
C LEU A 496 -21.00 13.07 -21.92
N GLY A 497 -20.96 13.12 -23.25
CA GLY A 497 -22.10 13.02 -24.17
C GLY A 497 -22.19 14.20 -25.13
N LYS A 498 -23.08 14.09 -26.12
CA LYS A 498 -23.41 15.15 -27.07
C LYS A 498 -24.42 16.13 -26.50
N GLY A 499 -24.41 17.36 -27.00
CA GLY A 499 -25.36 18.39 -26.56
C GLY A 499 -24.95 19.79 -27.00
N PHE A 500 -25.24 20.76 -26.14
CA PHE A 500 -24.95 22.18 -26.37
C PHE A 500 -24.62 22.87 -25.05
N ALA A 501 -24.12 24.10 -25.12
CA ALA A 501 -24.02 24.95 -23.94
C ALA A 501 -24.82 26.24 -24.14
N VAL A 502 -25.22 26.85 -23.04
CA VAL A 502 -25.95 28.12 -23.03
C VAL A 502 -25.14 29.16 -22.28
N GLU A 503 -24.97 30.33 -22.88
CA GLU A 503 -24.59 31.55 -22.15
C GLU A 503 -25.86 32.16 -21.56
N PRO A 504 -26.10 32.01 -20.24
CA PRO A 504 -27.35 32.41 -19.62
C PRO A 504 -27.54 33.92 -19.67
N SER A 505 -28.78 34.34 -19.96
CA SER A 505 -29.26 35.71 -19.76
C SER A 505 -29.93 35.91 -18.40
N GLU A 506 -30.36 34.81 -17.77
CA GLU A 506 -30.99 34.81 -16.45
C GLU A 506 -30.54 33.60 -15.62
N GLY A 507 -30.49 33.76 -14.30
CA GLY A 507 -30.05 32.74 -13.34
C GLY A 507 -31.12 31.70 -13.00
N LYS A 508 -31.78 31.12 -14.00
CA LYS A 508 -32.86 30.14 -13.81
C LYS A 508 -32.71 28.95 -14.75
N VAL A 509 -32.96 27.76 -14.23
CA VAL A 509 -32.96 26.50 -15.00
C VAL A 509 -34.34 25.89 -14.96
N PHE A 510 -34.84 25.49 -16.12
CA PHE A 510 -36.15 24.89 -16.33
C PHE A 510 -36.02 23.46 -16.87
N ALA A 511 -37.05 22.65 -16.64
CA ALA A 511 -37.14 21.31 -17.19
C ALA A 511 -37.33 21.36 -18.72
N PRO A 512 -36.47 20.69 -19.52
CA PRO A 512 -36.58 20.68 -20.98
C PRO A 512 -37.70 19.76 -21.50
N PHE A 513 -38.20 18.84 -20.67
CA PHE A 513 -39.26 17.87 -20.98
C PHE A 513 -40.01 17.45 -19.71
N ASP A 514 -41.09 16.68 -19.88
CA ASP A 514 -41.73 15.92 -18.81
C ASP A 514 -40.87 14.71 -18.44
N GLY A 515 -40.71 14.46 -17.13
CA GLY A 515 -39.87 13.35 -16.65
C GLY A 515 -39.58 13.41 -15.16
N LYS A 516 -38.41 12.88 -14.76
CA LYS A 516 -38.03 12.73 -13.34
C LYS A 516 -36.63 13.24 -13.06
N VAL A 517 -36.45 13.87 -11.89
CA VAL A 517 -35.12 14.25 -11.37
C VAL A 517 -34.42 13.00 -10.84
N VAL A 518 -33.33 12.58 -11.49
CA VAL A 518 -32.57 11.38 -11.12
C VAL A 518 -31.31 11.69 -10.32
N ALA A 519 -30.78 12.91 -10.46
CA ALA A 519 -29.62 13.35 -9.70
C ALA A 519 -29.72 14.84 -9.38
N LEU A 520 -29.39 15.19 -8.14
CA LEU A 520 -29.15 16.56 -7.72
C LEU A 520 -27.85 16.56 -6.92
N PHE A 521 -26.84 17.29 -7.40
CA PHE A 521 -25.52 17.26 -6.77
C PHE A 521 -25.55 17.98 -5.41
N PRO A 522 -24.77 17.56 -4.40
CA PRO A 522 -24.79 18.16 -3.07
C PRO A 522 -24.52 19.68 -3.04
N THR A 523 -23.70 20.16 -3.98
CA THR A 523 -23.39 21.58 -4.15
C THR A 523 -24.35 22.30 -5.09
N LYS A 524 -25.46 21.67 -5.50
CA LYS A 524 -26.58 22.22 -6.28
C LYS A 524 -26.22 22.84 -7.65
N HIS A 525 -24.99 22.66 -8.12
CA HIS A 525 -24.49 23.20 -9.38
C HIS A 525 -24.91 22.39 -10.60
N ALA A 526 -25.40 21.16 -10.43
CA ALA A 526 -25.82 20.31 -11.53
C ALA A 526 -27.07 19.50 -11.19
N VAL A 527 -27.91 19.27 -12.21
CA VAL A 527 -29.14 18.47 -12.12
C VAL A 527 -29.20 17.48 -13.27
N GLY A 528 -29.47 16.22 -12.93
CA GLY A 528 -29.69 15.12 -13.88
C GLY A 528 -31.18 14.81 -13.99
N LEU A 529 -31.68 14.72 -15.22
CA LEU A 529 -33.08 14.45 -15.55
C LEU A 529 -33.17 13.23 -16.47
N VAL A 530 -34.24 12.46 -16.33
CA VAL A 530 -34.63 11.43 -17.31
C VAL A 530 -36.03 11.75 -17.83
N SER A 531 -36.22 11.74 -19.14
CA SER A 531 -37.55 11.92 -19.74
C SER A 531 -38.39 10.65 -19.60
N ASP A 532 -39.71 10.78 -19.78
CA ASP A 532 -40.60 9.60 -19.86
C ASP A 532 -40.26 8.67 -21.04
N ALA A 533 -39.58 9.20 -22.06
CA ALA A 533 -39.05 8.47 -23.22
C ALA A 533 -37.60 7.97 -23.03
N GLY A 534 -37.02 8.10 -21.83
CA GLY A 534 -35.71 7.56 -21.47
C GLY A 534 -34.49 8.38 -21.87
N THR A 535 -34.65 9.63 -22.32
CA THR A 535 -33.52 10.55 -22.56
C THR A 535 -32.95 11.03 -21.25
N GLU A 536 -31.66 10.79 -21.01
CA GLU A 536 -30.94 11.27 -19.84
C GLU A 536 -30.19 12.57 -20.16
N ILE A 537 -30.46 13.63 -19.39
CA ILE A 537 -29.77 14.92 -19.54
C ILE A 537 -29.09 15.30 -18.24
N LEU A 538 -27.86 15.78 -18.36
CA LEU A 538 -27.16 16.53 -17.33
C LEU A 538 -27.15 18.02 -17.68
N ILE A 539 -27.69 18.86 -16.79
CA ILE A 539 -27.58 20.32 -16.86
C ILE A 539 -26.57 20.75 -15.80
N HIS A 540 -25.44 21.31 -16.23
CA HIS A 540 -24.36 21.75 -15.35
C HIS A 540 -24.25 23.27 -15.36
N VAL A 541 -24.40 23.93 -14.21
CA VAL A 541 -24.49 25.39 -14.12
C VAL A 541 -23.15 26.01 -13.71
N GLY A 542 -22.52 26.67 -14.68
CA GLY A 542 -21.21 27.27 -14.54
C GLY A 542 -20.08 26.24 -14.56
N LEU A 543 -18.87 26.66 -14.88
CA LEU A 543 -17.70 25.78 -14.94
C LEU A 543 -16.91 25.87 -13.63
N ASN A 544 -16.46 24.72 -13.11
CA ASN A 544 -15.77 24.60 -11.82
C ASN A 544 -16.54 25.14 -10.60
N THR A 545 -17.86 25.36 -10.72
CA THR A 545 -18.72 25.91 -9.66
C THR A 545 -18.96 24.95 -8.50
N VAL A 546 -18.53 23.69 -8.60
CA VAL A 546 -18.47 22.76 -7.47
C VAL A 546 -17.64 23.32 -6.30
N GLU A 547 -16.60 24.10 -6.59
CA GLU A 547 -15.72 24.75 -5.61
C GLU A 547 -16.44 25.82 -4.77
N LEU A 548 -17.60 26.32 -5.24
CA LEU A 548 -18.44 27.26 -4.49
C LEU A 548 -19.20 26.58 -3.33
N LYS A 549 -19.12 25.24 -3.22
CA LYS A 549 -19.69 24.45 -2.11
C LYS A 549 -21.17 24.75 -1.83
N GLY A 550 -21.95 24.96 -2.89
CA GLY A 550 -23.39 25.24 -2.81
C GLY A 550 -23.76 26.69 -2.52
N LYS A 551 -22.80 27.61 -2.43
CA LYS A 551 -23.10 29.05 -2.38
C LYS A 551 -23.66 29.51 -3.72
N TYR A 552 -24.64 30.42 -3.65
CA TYR A 552 -25.26 31.08 -4.81
C TYR A 552 -26.21 30.22 -5.64
N PHE A 553 -26.52 29.00 -5.20
CA PHE A 553 -27.49 28.11 -5.82
C PHE A 553 -28.66 27.83 -4.89
N ASP A 554 -29.87 27.86 -5.43
CA ASP A 554 -31.06 27.40 -4.73
C ASP A 554 -31.84 26.40 -5.60
N ALA A 555 -31.92 25.16 -5.12
CA ALA A 555 -32.61 24.08 -5.82
C ALA A 555 -34.06 24.02 -5.33
N LEU A 556 -34.99 23.98 -6.27
CA LEU A 556 -36.43 23.97 -6.01
C LEU A 556 -37.06 22.59 -6.22
N VAL A 557 -36.21 21.59 -6.50
CA VAL A 557 -36.59 20.20 -6.73
C VAL A 557 -35.75 19.25 -5.90
N GLU A 558 -36.28 18.06 -5.66
CA GLU A 558 -35.61 16.97 -4.94
C GLU A 558 -35.40 15.75 -5.84
N VAL A 559 -34.41 14.91 -5.50
CA VAL A 559 -34.17 13.66 -6.23
C VAL A 559 -35.41 12.76 -6.12
N GLY A 560 -35.89 12.25 -7.25
CA GLY A 560 -37.08 11.42 -7.34
C GLY A 560 -38.37 12.20 -7.66
N GLN A 561 -38.34 13.53 -7.70
CA GLN A 561 -39.49 14.35 -8.05
C GLN A 561 -39.82 14.25 -9.55
N GLU A 562 -41.12 14.09 -9.87
CA GLU A 562 -41.63 14.27 -11.23
C GLU A 562 -41.68 15.75 -11.59
N VAL A 563 -41.23 16.07 -12.80
CA VAL A 563 -41.15 17.44 -13.31
C VAL A 563 -41.91 17.54 -14.62
N THR A 564 -42.60 18.67 -14.79
CA THR A 564 -43.27 19.01 -16.05
C THR A 564 -42.40 19.94 -16.87
N LYS A 565 -42.48 19.82 -18.19
CA LYS A 565 -41.79 20.65 -19.16
C LYS A 565 -42.01 22.14 -18.85
N GLY A 566 -40.92 22.89 -18.70
CA GLY A 566 -40.93 24.31 -18.35
C GLY A 566 -41.05 24.63 -16.86
N GLN A 567 -41.11 23.62 -15.98
CA GLN A 567 -41.03 23.79 -14.52
C GLN A 567 -39.66 24.31 -14.10
N LEU A 568 -39.63 25.22 -13.14
CA LEU A 568 -38.38 25.77 -12.59
C LEU A 568 -37.71 24.73 -11.67
N LEU A 569 -36.45 24.40 -11.96
CA LEU A 569 -35.67 23.37 -11.26
C LEU A 569 -34.73 23.97 -10.21
N LEU A 570 -33.95 24.97 -10.60
CA LEU A 570 -33.02 25.65 -9.71
C LEU A 570 -32.81 27.11 -10.15
N THR A 571 -32.36 27.92 -9.22
CA THR A 571 -31.94 29.31 -9.45
C THR A 571 -30.49 29.52 -9.02
N PHE A 572 -29.79 30.44 -9.67
CA PHE A 572 -28.40 30.75 -9.38
C PHE A 572 -28.09 32.24 -9.52
N ASP A 573 -27.19 32.77 -8.68
CA ASP A 573 -26.80 34.19 -8.71
C ASP A 573 -25.58 34.39 -9.62
N MET A 574 -25.85 34.74 -10.88
CA MET A 574 -24.83 34.92 -11.91
C MET A 574 -23.76 35.94 -11.53
N LYS A 575 -24.15 37.06 -10.91
CA LYS A 575 -23.19 38.13 -10.56
C LYS A 575 -22.21 37.63 -9.53
N LYS A 576 -22.68 36.93 -8.49
CA LYS A 576 -21.82 36.39 -7.44
C LYS A 576 -20.92 35.26 -7.94
N ILE A 577 -21.38 34.46 -8.90
CA ILE A 577 -20.57 33.42 -9.53
C ILE A 577 -19.43 34.04 -10.34
N GLN A 578 -19.71 35.09 -11.12
CA GLN A 578 -18.71 35.84 -11.89
C GLN A 578 -17.73 36.59 -10.97
N GLU A 579 -18.22 37.24 -9.91
CA GLU A 579 -17.39 37.90 -8.88
C GLU A 579 -16.45 36.91 -8.17
N ALA A 580 -16.88 35.66 -8.02
CA ALA A 580 -16.06 34.59 -7.46
C ALA A 580 -15.04 34.01 -8.47
N GLY A 581 -15.02 34.50 -9.72
CA GLY A 581 -14.05 34.11 -10.75
C GLY A 581 -14.43 32.88 -11.57
N TYR A 582 -15.71 32.47 -11.57
CA TYR A 582 -16.18 31.29 -12.28
C TYR A 582 -17.04 31.65 -13.49
N SER A 583 -16.94 30.86 -14.56
CA SER A 583 -17.78 30.98 -15.75
C SER A 583 -19.23 30.60 -15.45
N THR A 584 -20.18 31.31 -16.05
CA THR A 584 -21.62 31.02 -15.95
C THR A 584 -22.16 30.20 -17.11
N GLN A 585 -21.30 29.73 -18.03
CA GLN A 585 -21.73 28.84 -19.12
C GLN A 585 -22.46 27.61 -18.55
N VAL A 586 -23.56 27.22 -19.18
CA VAL A 586 -24.38 26.08 -18.76
C VAL A 586 -24.33 24.98 -19.82
N PRO A 587 -23.42 23.99 -19.69
CA PRO A 587 -23.47 22.78 -20.50
C PRO A 587 -24.74 21.96 -20.26
N VAL A 588 -25.36 21.50 -21.34
CA VAL A 588 -26.54 20.63 -21.36
C VAL A 588 -26.18 19.43 -22.23
N VAL A 589 -26.05 18.26 -21.59
CA VAL A 589 -25.46 17.07 -22.23
C VAL A 589 -26.38 15.86 -22.11
N VAL A 590 -26.54 15.12 -23.21
CA VAL A 590 -27.27 13.84 -23.24
C VAL A 590 -26.32 12.72 -22.82
N THR A 591 -26.46 12.22 -21.60
CA THR A 591 -25.48 11.28 -21.01
C THR A 591 -25.57 9.87 -21.59
N ASN A 592 -26.73 9.50 -22.15
CA ASN A 592 -26.95 8.24 -22.84
C ASN A 592 -26.86 8.36 -24.38
N THR A 593 -26.08 9.33 -24.90
CA THR A 593 -25.87 9.58 -26.34
C THR A 593 -25.67 8.31 -27.20
N PRO A 594 -24.88 7.28 -26.80
CA PRO A 594 -24.66 6.10 -27.64
C PRO A 594 -25.91 5.24 -27.95
N GLN A 595 -27.05 5.53 -27.30
CA GLN A 595 -28.31 4.82 -27.50
C GLN A 595 -29.15 5.40 -28.66
N TYR A 596 -28.68 6.47 -29.30
CA TYR A 596 -29.41 7.23 -30.32
C TYR A 596 -28.66 7.26 -31.66
N SER A 597 -29.41 7.33 -32.77
CA SER A 597 -28.84 7.39 -34.13
C SER A 597 -28.24 8.77 -34.43
N SER A 598 -28.85 9.86 -33.94
CA SER A 598 -28.25 11.20 -33.97
C SER A 598 -28.71 12.08 -32.82
N VAL A 599 -27.84 13.03 -32.44
CA VAL A 599 -28.10 14.08 -31.44
C VAL A 599 -27.60 15.39 -32.06
N ASP A 600 -28.52 16.18 -32.60
CA ASP A 600 -28.22 17.33 -33.45
C ASP A 600 -28.77 18.63 -32.86
N THR A 601 -27.89 19.62 -32.68
CA THR A 601 -28.28 20.98 -32.26
C THR A 601 -28.86 21.72 -33.45
N ILE A 602 -30.15 22.05 -33.39
CA ILE A 602 -30.91 22.63 -34.50
C ILE A 602 -30.99 24.16 -34.48
N VAL A 603 -30.64 24.79 -33.36
CA VAL A 603 -30.66 26.26 -33.20
C VAL A 603 -29.38 26.72 -32.51
N GLN A 604 -28.76 27.77 -33.06
CA GLN A 604 -27.61 28.48 -32.47
C GLN A 604 -27.94 29.98 -32.35
N GLY A 605 -27.38 30.65 -31.34
CA GLY A 605 -27.63 32.06 -31.06
C GLY A 605 -28.71 32.31 -30.00
N LYS A 606 -29.36 33.47 -30.03
CA LYS A 606 -30.36 33.86 -29.00
C LYS A 606 -31.60 32.99 -29.11
N VAL A 607 -31.88 32.26 -28.03
CA VAL A 607 -33.04 31.37 -27.93
C VAL A 607 -33.96 31.88 -26.83
N SER A 608 -35.26 32.04 -27.15
CA SER A 608 -36.27 32.41 -26.16
C SER A 608 -36.71 31.20 -25.32
N LYS A 609 -37.41 31.44 -24.21
CA LYS A 609 -37.90 30.36 -23.35
C LYS A 609 -38.73 29.38 -24.17
N ALA A 610 -38.42 28.08 -24.07
CA ALA A 610 -39.18 26.98 -24.69
C ALA A 610 -39.12 26.87 -26.23
N GLU A 611 -38.04 27.31 -26.85
CA GLU A 611 -37.69 26.92 -28.22
C GLU A 611 -36.95 25.58 -28.25
N ASP A 612 -37.18 24.76 -29.27
CA ASP A 612 -36.52 23.46 -29.45
C ASP A 612 -35.08 23.69 -29.95
N VAL A 613 -34.10 23.19 -29.21
CA VAL A 613 -32.66 23.44 -29.47
C VAL A 613 -31.93 22.17 -29.89
N LEU A 614 -32.37 21.00 -29.43
CA LEU A 614 -31.73 19.72 -29.73
C LEU A 614 -32.78 18.73 -30.25
N VAL A 615 -32.44 18.01 -31.31
CA VAL A 615 -33.21 16.88 -31.84
C VAL A 615 -32.43 15.60 -31.59
N ILE A 616 -33.09 14.64 -30.98
CA ILE A 616 -32.57 13.29 -30.73
C ILE A 616 -33.36 12.33 -31.60
N LYS A 617 -32.65 11.57 -32.45
CA LYS A 617 -33.24 10.55 -33.32
C LYS A 617 -32.84 9.17 -32.87
N VAL A 618 -33.75 8.22 -33.06
CA VAL A 618 -33.59 6.82 -32.64
C VAL A 618 -33.02 5.97 -33.76
#